data_AF-A0A6B3G0Q2-F1
#
_entry.id   AF-A0A6B3G0Q2-F1
#
_cell.length_a   1.000
_cell.length_b   1.000
_cell.length_c   1.000
_cell.angle_alpha   90.00
_cell.angle_beta   90.00
_cell.angle_gamma   90.00
#
_symmetry.space_group_name_H-M   'P 1'
#
loop_
_entity.id
_entity.type
_entity.pdbx_description
1 polymer ?
#
loop_
_entity_poly.entity_id
_entity_poly.type
_entity_poly.pdbx_seq_one_letter_code
_entity_poly.pdbx_strand_id
1 'polypeptide(L)' 'LVELMREGVRNNRIDTVRPEHLPEAMGRPPRKDDHGGEVYVYRRANLPCHICGTEIRTADLVSRNLFWCPRCQPT' A
#
# COMPACT_ATOMS: atom_id res chain seq x y z
N LEU A 1 7.25 10.24 -1.58
CA LEU A 1 7.63 9.34 -0.45
C LEU A 1 8.17 10.13 0.75
N VAL A 2 9.04 11.13 0.54
CA VAL A 2 9.60 11.95 1.63
C VAL A 2 8.51 12.57 2.54
N GLU A 3 7.43 13.07 1.95
CA GLU A 3 6.29 13.64 2.70
C GLU A 3 5.63 12.59 3.62
N LEU A 4 5.24 11.44 3.07
CA LEU A 4 4.62 10.35 3.82
C LEU A 4 5.54 9.78 4.92
N MET A 5 6.86 9.74 4.69
CA MET A 5 7.81 9.30 5.73
C MET A 5 7.85 10.29 6.90
N ARG A 6 7.80 11.61 6.64
CA ARG A 6 7.72 12.63 7.69
C ARG A 6 6.40 12.53 8.47
N GLU A 7 5.29 12.27 7.78
CA GLU A 7 4.00 11.99 8.42
C GLU A 7 4.05 10.75 9.29
N GLY A 8 4.70 9.69 8.82
CA GLY A 8 4.85 8.47 9.60
C GLY A 8 5.59 8.68 10.93
N VAL A 9 6.62 9.53 10.93
CA VAL A 9 7.32 9.95 12.16
C VAL A 9 6.38 10.75 13.07
N ARG A 10 5.65 11.74 12.53
CA ARG A 10 4.75 12.59 13.34
C ARG A 10 3.61 11.80 13.98
N ASN A 11 3.07 10.82 13.27
CA ASN A 11 1.90 10.05 13.69
C ASN A 11 2.27 8.73 14.40
N ASN A 12 3.56 8.41 14.47
CA ASN A 12 4.07 7.12 14.95
C ASN A 12 3.37 5.92 14.26
N ARG A 13 3.09 6.05 12.97
CA ARG A 13 2.38 5.04 12.15
C ARG A 13 2.78 5.16 10.69
N ILE A 14 3.20 4.06 10.07
CA ILE A 14 3.58 4.05 8.66
C ILE A 14 2.33 3.87 7.79
N ASP A 15 1.78 4.98 7.30
CA ASP A 15 0.82 4.99 6.20
C ASP A 15 1.56 5.38 4.91
N THR A 16 1.46 4.54 3.88
CA THR A 16 2.12 4.79 2.58
C THR A 16 1.14 5.14 1.47
N VAL A 17 -0.15 5.31 1.80
CA VAL A 17 -1.15 5.85 0.89
C VAL A 17 -1.22 7.38 1.00
N ARG A 18 -1.53 8.04 -0.11
CA ARG A 18 -1.82 9.49 -0.11
C ARG A 18 -3.26 9.73 0.39
N PRO A 19 -3.59 10.94 0.88
CA PRO A 19 -4.92 11.25 1.42
C PRO A 19 -6.08 10.89 0.49
N GLU A 20 -5.94 11.10 -0.83
CA GLU A 20 -6.94 10.76 -1.84
C GLU A 20 -7.21 9.25 -1.98
N HIS A 21 -6.33 8.40 -1.45
CA HIS A 21 -6.46 6.95 -1.46
C HIS A 21 -6.74 6.35 -0.08
N LEU A 22 -7.05 7.18 0.92
CA LEU A 22 -7.49 6.72 2.24
C LEU A 22 -8.85 6.01 2.15
N PRO A 23 -9.17 5.12 3.11
CA PRO A 23 -10.45 4.41 3.16
C PRO A 23 -11.66 5.33 3.02
N GLU A 24 -11.68 6.42 3.78
CA GLU A 24 -12.76 7.41 3.83
C GLU A 24 -12.92 8.14 2.49
N ALA A 25 -11.80 8.53 1.87
CA ALA A 25 -11.80 9.23 0.57
C ALA A 25 -12.29 8.35 -0.58
N MET A 26 -12.03 7.03 -0.52
CA MET A 26 -12.45 6.08 -1.54
C MET A 26 -13.79 5.37 -1.23
N GLY A 27 -14.40 5.61 -0.06
CA GLY A 27 -15.60 4.89 0.38
C GLY A 27 -15.38 3.39 0.57
N ARG A 28 -14.17 2.97 0.96
CA ARG A 28 -13.81 1.56 1.18
C ARG A 28 -13.59 1.27 2.67
N PRO A 29 -13.74 0.02 3.14
CA PRO A 29 -13.37 -0.33 4.50
C PRO A 29 -11.86 -0.13 4.74
N PRO A 30 -11.44 0.24 5.96
CA PRO A 30 -10.04 0.25 6.37
C PRO A 30 -9.41 -1.15 6.28
N ARG A 31 -8.10 -1.17 6.08
CA ARG A 31 -7.29 -2.39 6.09
C ARG A 31 -7.29 -3.01 7.49
N LYS A 32 -7.50 -4.33 7.55
CA LYS A 32 -7.40 -5.14 8.76
C LYS A 32 -6.16 -6.04 8.66
N ASP A 33 -5.07 -5.63 9.29
CA ASP A 33 -3.80 -6.38 9.36
C ASP A 33 -3.08 -6.00 10.66
N ASP A 34 -2.44 -6.97 11.31
CA ASP A 34 -1.75 -6.79 12.60
C ASP A 34 -0.56 -5.83 12.51
N HIS A 35 0.00 -5.60 11.32
CA HIS A 35 1.08 -4.63 11.11
C HIS A 35 0.54 -3.18 11.04
N GLY A 36 -0.79 -3.02 11.02
CA GLY A 36 -1.46 -1.73 10.89
C GLY A 36 -1.18 -1.03 9.57
N GLY A 37 -1.57 0.24 9.52
CA GLY A 37 -1.28 1.17 8.44
C GLY A 37 -2.02 0.89 7.12
N GLU A 38 -2.31 1.96 6.40
CA GLU A 38 -2.79 1.90 5.03
C GLU A 38 -1.61 1.86 4.06
N VAL A 39 -1.61 0.86 3.17
CA VAL A 39 -0.48 0.57 2.26
C VAL A 39 -0.92 0.35 0.83
N TYR A 40 -0.09 0.75 -0.14
CA TYR A 40 -0.41 0.54 -1.54
C TYR A 40 -0.30 -0.93 -1.98
N VAL A 41 0.70 -1.69 -1.53
CA VAL A 41 1.00 -3.03 -2.11
C VAL A 41 1.29 -4.12 -1.08
N TYR A 42 1.94 -3.80 0.03
CA TYR A 42 2.40 -4.80 1.00
C TYR A 42 1.24 -5.62 1.58
N ARG A 43 1.32 -6.96 1.50
CA ARG A 43 0.27 -7.90 1.93
C ARG A 43 -1.11 -7.57 1.36
N ARG A 44 -1.15 -7.09 0.12
CA ARG A 44 -2.37 -6.85 -0.65
C ARG A 44 -2.42 -7.65 -1.95
N ALA A 45 -1.70 -8.77 -2.04
CA ALA A 45 -1.71 -9.64 -3.20
C ALA A 45 -3.15 -10.03 -3.58
N ASN A 46 -3.43 -10.11 -4.88
CA ASN A 46 -4.76 -10.41 -5.46
C ASN A 46 -5.85 -9.35 -5.19
N LEU A 47 -5.52 -8.22 -4.55
CA LEU A 47 -6.44 -7.09 -4.39
C LEU A 47 -6.18 -6.04 -5.48
N PRO A 48 -7.18 -5.21 -5.82
CA PRO A 48 -7.01 -4.14 -6.80
C PRO A 48 -6.09 -3.02 -6.28
N CYS A 49 -5.17 -2.55 -7.12
CA CYS A 49 -4.38 -1.36 -6.86
C CYS A 49 -5.28 -0.15 -6.60
N HIS A 50 -5.01 0.63 -5.54
CA HIS A 50 -5.81 1.82 -5.21
C HIS A 50 -5.70 2.93 -6.25
N ILE A 51 -4.67 2.91 -7.11
CA ILE A 51 -4.44 3.94 -8.12
C ILE A 51 -5.09 3.56 -9.45
N CYS A 52 -4.90 2.32 -9.92
CA CYS A 52 -5.26 1.94 -11.30
C CYS A 52 -6.14 0.69 -11.42
N GLY A 53 -6.52 0.07 -10.31
CA GLY A 53 -7.37 -1.13 -10.27
C GLY A 53 -6.66 -2.44 -10.64
N THR A 54 -5.48 -2.40 -11.27
CA THR A 54 -4.73 -3.62 -11.61
C THR A 54 -4.39 -4.44 -10.38
N GLU A 55 -4.52 -5.76 -10.48
CA GLU A 55 -4.22 -6.70 -9.40
C GLU A 55 -2.77 -6.55 -8.91
N ILE A 56 -2.60 -6.50 -7.59
CA ILE A 56 -1.28 -6.50 -6.95
C ILE A 56 -0.67 -7.90 -7.03
N ARG A 57 0.56 -7.97 -7.53
CA ARG A 57 1.38 -9.19 -7.65
C ARG A 57 2.30 -9.35 -6.45
N THR A 58 2.70 -10.61 -6.22
CA THR A 58 3.71 -10.98 -5.23
C THR A 58 4.69 -11.99 -5.82
N ALA A 59 5.93 -11.97 -5.34
CA ALA A 59 6.96 -12.94 -5.68
C ALA A 59 8.00 -13.03 -4.55
N ASP A 60 8.66 -14.16 -4.45
CA ASP A 60 9.80 -14.33 -3.56
C ASP A 60 11.03 -13.62 -4.15
N LEU A 61 11.75 -12.88 -3.31
CA LEU A 61 13.07 -12.30 -3.61
C LEU A 61 14.04 -12.64 -2.47
N VAL A 62 14.85 -13.66 -2.70
CA VAL A 62 15.81 -14.18 -1.72
C VAL A 62 15.08 -14.50 -0.40
N SER A 63 15.26 -13.68 0.64
CA SER A 63 14.68 -13.88 1.97
C SER A 63 13.51 -12.94 2.28
N ARG A 64 12.90 -12.33 1.25
CA ARG A 64 11.83 -11.34 1.37
C ARG A 64 10.73 -11.58 0.33
N ASN A 65 9.50 -11.25 0.68
CA ASN A 65 8.40 -11.17 -0.26
C ASN A 65 8.37 -9.79 -0.91
N LEU A 66 8.30 -9.75 -2.23
CA LEU A 66 8.02 -8.54 -3.00
C LEU A 66 6.53 -8.43 -3.28
N PHE A 67 6.01 -7.21 -3.20
CA PHE A 67 4.65 -6.89 -3.61
C PHE A 67 4.70 -5.66 -4.53
N TRP A 68 4.00 -5.70 -5.67
CA TRP A 68 3.98 -4.57 -6.60
C TRP A 68 2.71 -4.55 -7.46
N CYS A 69 2.38 -3.37 -7.98
CA CYS A 69 1.39 -3.22 -9.05
C CYS A 69 2.12 -3.24 -10.40
N PRO A 70 1.88 -4.22 -11.30
CA PRO A 70 2.64 -4.32 -12.56
C PRO A 70 2.36 -3.16 -13.53
N ARG A 71 1.25 -2.43 -13.34
CA ARG A 71 0.92 -1.25 -14.15
C ARG A 71 1.57 0.04 -13.63
N CYS A 72 1.55 0.25 -12.31
CA CYS A 72 2.11 1.47 -11.70
C CYS A 72 3.63 1.38 -11.48
N GLN A 73 4.17 0.17 -11.34
CA GLN A 73 5.59 -0.12 -11.19
C GLN A 73 6.01 -1.04 -12.34
N PRO A 74 6.14 -0.50 -13.56
CA PRO A 74 6.61 -1.27 -14.70
C PRO A 74 8.06 -1.74 -14.46
N THR A 75 8.38 -2.89 -15.05
CA THR A 75 9.74 -3.42 -15.14
C THR A 75 10.56 -2.68 -16.18
#